data_AF-A0A9E0N8B0-F1
#
_entry.id   AF-A0A9E0N8B0-F1
#
_cell.length_a   1.000
_cell.length_b   1.000
_cell.length_c   1.000
_cell.angle_alpha   90.00
_cell.angle_beta   90.00
_cell.angle_gamma   90.00
#
_symmetry.space_group_name_H-M   'P 1'
#
loop_
_entity.id
_entity.type
_entity.pdbx_description
1 polymer ?
#
loop_
_entity_poly.entity_id
_entity_poly.type
_entity_poly.pdbx_seq_one_letter_code
_entity_poly.pdbx_strand_id
1 'polypeptide(L)'
;LCLQALGLESGKGRCFAHQIGHCKGVCCGEEAPERHHLRLQMVLVADKLRVWPFAGPVGLREHNPRTQRSEVHVFDQWCHLGTAQSDDALRDTLQGRPEVLAFDLDTYKLALKYLLHPGKPGVLMVPLNKQQISLQRNIHGNL
;
A
#
# COMPACT_ATOMS: atom_id res chain seq x y z
N LEU A 1 19.39 -11.18 -5.49
CA LEU A 1 19.77 -9.82 -6.00
C LEU A 1 20.89 -9.28 -5.12
N CYS A 2 21.65 -8.28 -5.56
CA CYS A 2 22.66 -7.62 -4.71
C CYS A 2 22.07 -6.39 -4.03
N LEU A 3 21.93 -6.38 -2.71
CA LEU A 3 21.37 -5.24 -1.96
C LEU A 3 22.30 -4.03 -1.96
N GLN A 4 23.62 -4.24 -1.96
CA GLN A 4 24.60 -3.16 -2.10
C GLN A 4 24.47 -2.43 -3.45
N ALA A 5 24.35 -3.17 -4.56
CA ALA A 5 24.15 -2.56 -5.87
C ALA A 5 22.79 -1.84 -6.00
N LEU A 6 21.81 -2.21 -5.17
CA LEU A 6 20.52 -1.55 -5.08
C LEU A 6 20.53 -0.35 -4.10
N GLY A 7 21.64 -0.09 -3.40
CA GLY A 7 21.74 0.97 -2.40
C GLY A 7 21.01 0.68 -1.08
N LEU A 8 20.60 -0.57 -0.85
CA LEU A 8 19.88 -0.99 0.37
C LEU A 8 20.84 -1.42 1.49
N GLU A 9 22.10 -1.71 1.15
CA GLU A 9 23.17 -2.01 2.08
C GLU A 9 24.41 -1.20 1.70
N SER A 10 25.20 -0.80 2.69
CA SER A 10 26.50 -0.18 2.45
C SER A 10 27.61 -1.23 2.29
N GLY A 11 28.70 -0.86 1.63
CA GLY A 11 29.91 -1.67 1.54
C GLY A 11 30.63 -1.56 0.20
N LYS A 12 31.74 -2.30 0.07
CA LYS A 12 32.59 -2.33 -1.13
C LYS A 12 32.99 -3.78 -1.42
N GLY A 13 33.10 -4.14 -2.70
CA GLY A 13 33.51 -5.48 -3.13
C GLY A 13 32.42 -6.54 -2.95
N ARG A 14 32.80 -7.74 -2.51
CA ARG A 14 31.86 -8.87 -2.36
C ARG A 14 30.90 -8.63 -1.20
N CYS A 15 29.61 -8.47 -1.49
CA CYS A 15 28.56 -8.42 -0.46
C CYS A 15 28.40 -9.76 0.28
N PHE A 16 27.84 -9.73 1.50
CA PHE A 16 27.56 -10.95 2.28
C PHE A 16 26.67 -11.93 1.51
N ALA A 17 25.62 -11.43 0.84
CA ALA A 17 24.74 -12.24 0.01
C ALA A 17 25.48 -12.99 -1.11
N HIS A 18 26.64 -12.49 -1.57
CA HIS A 18 27.46 -13.18 -2.56
C HIS A 18 28.27 -14.31 -1.91
N GLN A 19 28.80 -14.10 -0.70
CA GLN A 19 29.53 -15.12 0.06
C GLN A 19 28.67 -16.37 0.34
N ILE A 20 27.36 -16.19 0.46
CA ILE A 20 26.38 -17.28 0.66
C ILE A 20 25.60 -17.67 -0.61
N GLY A 21 25.99 -17.18 -1.79
CA GLY A 21 25.43 -17.61 -3.09
C GLY A 21 24.08 -16.99 -3.51
N HIS A 22 23.55 -15.99 -2.79
CA HIS A 22 22.30 -15.29 -3.13
C HIS A 22 22.48 -14.07 -4.06
N CYS A 23 23.71 -13.57 -4.16
CA CYS A 23 24.13 -12.57 -5.14
C CYS A 23 25.07 -13.19 -6.17
N LYS A 24 24.85 -12.90 -7.45
CA LYS A 24 25.66 -13.43 -8.57
C LYS A 24 26.92 -12.60 -8.87
N GLY A 25 27.23 -11.61 -8.02
CA GLY A 25 28.52 -10.92 -8.04
C GLY A 25 28.58 -9.63 -8.83
N VAL A 26 27.46 -8.93 -9.07
CA VAL A 26 27.49 -7.58 -9.68
C VAL A 26 28.33 -6.58 -8.87
N CYS A 27 28.37 -6.74 -7.55
CA CYS A 27 29.16 -5.91 -6.63
C CYS A 27 30.69 -6.11 -6.76
N CYS A 28 31.12 -7.20 -7.41
CA CYS A 28 32.53 -7.54 -7.59
C CYS A 28 32.89 -7.84 -9.06
N GLY A 29 32.04 -7.44 -10.02
CA GLY A 29 32.30 -7.56 -11.46
C GLY A 29 32.10 -8.96 -12.06
N GLU A 30 31.60 -9.94 -11.31
CA GLU A 30 31.35 -11.30 -11.83
C GLU A 30 30.03 -11.43 -12.60
N GLU A 31 29.06 -10.54 -12.32
CA GLU A 31 27.81 -10.41 -13.07
C GLU A 31 27.77 -9.03 -13.74
N ALA A 32 27.44 -9.01 -15.04
CA ALA A 32 27.25 -7.76 -15.78
C ALA A 32 26.04 -6.97 -15.21
N PRO A 33 26.13 -5.64 -15.05
CA PRO A 33 25.05 -4.82 -14.51
C PRO A 33 23.70 -5.00 -15.22
N GLU A 34 23.70 -5.20 -16.54
CA GLU A 34 22.50 -5.39 -17.35
C GLU A 34 21.77 -6.70 -16.99
N ARG A 35 22.53 -7.76 -16.68
CA ARG A 35 21.95 -9.05 -16.24
C ARG A 35 21.35 -8.95 -14.84
N HIS A 36 22.01 -8.21 -13.94
CA HIS A 36 21.46 -7.91 -12.62
C HIS A 36 20.18 -7.07 -12.76
N HIS A 37 20.18 -6.04 -13.60
CA HIS A 37 19.02 -5.20 -13.87
C HIS A 37 17.84 -6.00 -14.42
N LEU A 38 18.07 -6.90 -15.38
CA LEU A 38 17.02 -7.77 -15.91
C LEU A 38 16.42 -8.67 -14.83
N ARG A 39 17.25 -9.30 -13.99
CA ARG A 39 16.78 -10.09 -12.84
C ARG A 39 15.97 -9.25 -11.87
N LEU A 40 16.39 -8.00 -11.61
CA LEU A 40 15.64 -7.07 -10.77
C LEU A 40 14.27 -6.78 -11.39
N GLN A 41 14.21 -6.42 -12.66
CA GLN A 41 12.97 -6.15 -13.38
C GLN A 41 12.03 -7.36 -13.33
N MET A 42 12.52 -8.57 -13.57
CA MET A 42 11.71 -9.79 -13.52
C MET A 42 11.08 -10.02 -12.14
N VAL A 43 11.81 -9.74 -11.05
CA VAL A 43 11.27 -9.82 -9.69
C VAL A 43 10.22 -8.73 -9.46
N LEU A 44 10.52 -7.48 -9.81
CA LEU A 44 9.61 -6.35 -9.61
C LEU A 44 8.32 -6.45 -10.44
N VAL A 45 8.37 -7.10 -11.60
CA VAL A 45 7.17 -7.37 -12.40
C VAL A 45 6.20 -8.29 -11.65
N ALA A 46 6.72 -9.29 -10.94
CA ALA A 46 5.88 -10.18 -10.12
C ALA A 46 5.27 -9.45 -8.92
N ASP A 47 6.00 -8.47 -8.36
CA ASP A 47 5.59 -7.69 -7.18
C ASP A 47 4.86 -6.37 -7.54
N LYS A 48 4.45 -6.20 -8.80
CA LYS A 48 3.79 -4.97 -9.24
C LYS A 48 2.49 -4.75 -8.47
N LEU A 49 2.42 -3.62 -7.76
CA LEU A 49 1.20 -3.19 -7.09
C LEU A 49 0.10 -2.96 -8.13
N ARG A 50 -1.12 -3.40 -7.81
CA ARG A 50 -2.29 -3.11 -8.63
C ARG A 50 -2.54 -1.61 -8.59
N VAL A 51 -3.02 -1.05 -9.70
CA VAL A 51 -3.54 0.32 -9.70
C VAL A 51 -4.79 0.37 -8.81
N TRP A 52 -4.95 1.45 -8.05
CA TRP A 52 -6.16 1.71 -7.27
C TRP A 52 -7.37 1.78 -8.21
N PRO A 53 -8.34 0.84 -8.13
CA PRO A 53 -9.39 0.73 -9.13
C PRO A 53 -10.61 1.61 -8.84
N PHE A 54 -10.60 2.32 -7.71
CA PHE A 54 -11.72 3.14 -7.25
C PHE A 54 -11.47 4.62 -7.57
N ALA A 55 -12.54 5.38 -7.78
CA ALA A 55 -12.45 6.80 -8.11
C ALA A 55 -11.99 7.69 -6.93
N GLY A 56 -11.90 7.14 -5.72
CA GLY A 56 -11.50 7.83 -4.50
C GLY A 56 -11.46 6.87 -3.31
N PRO A 57 -11.50 7.40 -2.07
CA PRO A 57 -11.52 6.59 -0.87
C PRO A 57 -12.72 5.64 -0.83
N VAL A 58 -12.53 4.46 -0.24
CA VAL A 58 -13.58 3.46 -0.02
C VAL A 58 -13.59 3.01 1.44
N GLY A 59 -14.77 2.66 1.95
CA GLY A 59 -14.91 2.12 3.30
C GLY A 59 -15.09 0.60 3.28
N LEU A 60 -14.50 -0.09 4.25
CA LEU A 60 -14.74 -1.49 4.54
C LEU A 60 -15.45 -1.58 5.90
N ARG A 61 -16.73 -1.92 5.89
CA ARG A 61 -17.53 -2.06 7.10
C ARG A 61 -17.40 -3.48 7.66
N GLU A 62 -16.90 -3.61 8.87
CA GLU A 62 -16.89 -4.86 9.64
C GLU A 62 -17.98 -4.81 10.72
N HIS A 63 -18.69 -5.92 10.90
CA HIS A 63 -19.66 -6.09 11.99
C HIS A 63 -19.35 -7.34 12.80
N ASN A 64 -19.22 -7.17 14.11
CA ASN A 64 -19.02 -8.27 15.04
C ASN A 64 -20.35 -8.62 15.75
N PRO A 65 -20.98 -9.77 15.44
CA PRO A 65 -22.28 -10.13 15.99
C PRO A 65 -22.24 -10.45 17.50
N ARG A 66 -21.07 -10.80 18.05
CA ARG A 66 -20.92 -11.10 19.49
C ARG A 66 -20.90 -9.83 20.32
N THR A 67 -20.23 -8.79 19.84
CA THR A 67 -20.08 -7.51 20.55
C THR A 67 -21.08 -6.46 20.08
N GLN A 68 -21.83 -6.74 19.00
CA GLN A 68 -22.75 -5.81 18.32
C GLN A 68 -22.07 -4.51 17.87
N ARG A 69 -20.75 -4.54 17.66
CA ARG A 69 -19.97 -3.40 17.19
C ARG A 69 -19.81 -3.42 15.69
N SER A 70 -19.90 -2.24 15.08
CA SER A 70 -19.65 -2.03 13.67
C SER A 70 -18.59 -0.94 13.49
N GLU A 71 -17.61 -1.22 12.65
CA GLU A 71 -16.50 -0.30 12.35
C GLU A 71 -16.37 -0.14 10.84
N VAL A 72 -15.92 1.03 10.39
CA VAL A 72 -15.63 1.31 8.98
C VAL A 72 -14.15 1.66 8.85
N HIS A 73 -13.39 0.81 8.17
CA HIS A 73 -12.00 1.07 7.83
C HIS A 73 -11.94 1.80 6.50
N VAL A 74 -11.37 2.99 6.48
CA VAL A 74 -11.27 3.83 5.29
C VAL A 74 -9.94 3.56 4.60
N PHE A 75 -9.99 3.29 3.30
CA PHE A 75 -8.82 3.08 2.46
C PHE A 75 -8.81 4.05 1.28
N ASP A 76 -7.62 4.53 0.91
CA ASP A 76 -7.40 5.23 -0.34
C ASP A 76 -6.01 4.91 -0.88
N GLN A 77 -5.88 4.72 -2.20
CA GLN A 77 -4.62 4.34 -2.86
C GLN A 77 -3.85 3.23 -2.13
N TRP A 78 -4.56 2.17 -1.71
CA TRP A 78 -4.02 1.05 -0.92
C TRP A 78 -3.49 1.37 0.49
N CYS A 79 -3.72 2.58 0.98
CA CYS A 79 -3.32 3.02 2.31
C CYS A 79 -4.54 3.08 3.22
N HIS A 80 -4.39 2.63 4.48
CA HIS A 80 -5.43 2.77 5.49
C HIS A 80 -5.39 4.19 6.07
N LEU A 81 -6.51 4.90 5.99
CA LEU A 81 -6.64 6.28 6.47
C LEU A 81 -7.11 6.35 7.93
N GLY A 82 -7.89 5.36 8.38
CA GLY A 82 -8.42 5.32 9.74
C GLY A 82 -9.65 4.45 9.88
N THR A 83 -10.06 4.23 11.12
CA THR A 83 -11.25 3.46 11.50
C THR A 83 -12.29 4.37 12.12
N ALA A 84 -13.52 4.31 11.65
CA ALA A 84 -14.63 5.09 12.16
C ALA A 84 -15.74 4.19 12.74
N GLN A 85 -16.26 4.56 13.91
CA GLN A 85 -17.38 3.88 14.59
C GLN A 85 -18.72 4.64 14.46
N SER A 86 -18.68 5.87 13.97
CA SER A 86 -19.83 6.74 13.76
C SER A 86 -19.69 7.52 12.45
N ASP A 87 -20.78 8.09 11.97
CA ASP A 87 -20.77 8.93 10.77
C ASP A 87 -19.94 10.21 10.97
N ASP A 88 -19.89 10.73 12.20
CA ASP A 88 -19.02 11.87 12.57
C ASP A 88 -17.54 11.49 12.46
N ALA A 89 -17.13 10.39 13.09
CA ALA A 89 -15.76 9.90 13.00
C ALA A 89 -15.35 9.58 11.55
N LEU A 90 -16.30 9.11 10.73
CA LEU A 90 -16.07 8.84 9.32
C LEU A 90 -15.84 10.14 8.53
N ARG A 91 -16.61 11.20 8.81
CA ARG A 91 -16.38 12.53 8.24
C ARG A 91 -15.02 13.08 8.65
N ASP A 92 -14.68 13.01 9.93
CA ASP A 92 -13.39 13.49 10.44
C ASP A 92 -12.21 12.75 9.80
N THR A 93 -12.32 11.42 9.62
CA THR A 93 -11.29 10.61 8.95
C THR A 93 -11.09 11.05 7.49
N LEU A 94 -12.17 11.38 6.79
CA LEU A 94 -12.10 11.81 5.39
C LEU A 94 -11.59 13.24 5.24
N GLN A 95 -11.93 14.12 6.18
CA GLN A 95 -11.47 15.51 6.21
C GLN A 95 -10.01 15.62 6.69
N GLY A 96 -9.60 14.76 7.61
CA GLY A 96 -8.24 14.67 8.15
C GLY A 96 -7.28 13.86 7.29
N ARG A 97 -7.64 13.58 6.02
CA ARG A 97 -6.79 12.81 5.11
C ARG A 97 -5.38 13.42 5.06
N PRO A 98 -4.33 12.64 5.36
CA PRO A 98 -2.97 13.15 5.34
C PRO A 98 -2.53 13.45 3.90
N GLU A 99 -1.71 14.48 3.75
CA GLU A 99 -1.09 14.85 2.46
C GLU A 99 -0.17 13.73 1.94
N VAL A 100 0.50 13.04 2.87
CA VAL A 100 1.36 11.88 2.58
C VAL A 100 0.66 10.62 3.06
N LEU A 101 0.42 9.68 2.14
CA LEU A 101 -0.15 8.38 2.47
C LEU A 101 0.95 7.40 2.90
N ALA A 102 0.70 6.68 3.99
CA ALA A 102 1.59 5.65 4.51
C ALA A 102 1.22 4.28 3.90
N PHE A 103 1.94 3.87 2.87
CA PHE A 103 1.79 2.54 2.29
C PHE A 103 2.43 1.48 3.20
N ASP A 104 1.72 0.37 3.38
CA ASP A 104 2.19 -0.82 4.08
C ASP A 104 1.81 -2.08 3.30
N LEU A 105 2.75 -3.01 3.14
CA LEU A 105 2.59 -4.18 2.29
C LEU A 105 1.54 -5.16 2.82
N ASP A 106 1.46 -5.32 4.15
CA ASP A 106 0.51 -6.24 4.76
C ASP A 106 -0.91 -5.67 4.73
N THR A 107 -1.04 -4.37 4.96
CA THR A 107 -2.27 -3.60 4.74
C THR A 107 -2.74 -3.68 3.30
N TYR A 108 -1.83 -3.56 2.32
CA TYR A 108 -2.16 -3.75 0.91
C TYR A 108 -2.68 -5.16 0.60
N LYS A 109 -2.01 -6.21 1.10
CA LYS A 109 -2.47 -7.60 0.93
C LYS A 109 -3.86 -7.81 1.55
N LEU A 110 -4.11 -7.22 2.71
CA LEU A 110 -5.42 -7.25 3.36
C LEU A 110 -6.46 -6.53 2.49
N ALA A 111 -6.17 -5.31 2.05
CA ALA A 111 -7.04 -4.52 1.19
C ALA A 111 -7.35 -5.24 -0.13
N LEU A 112 -6.36 -5.84 -0.81
CA LEU A 112 -6.59 -6.67 -2.00
C LEU A 112 -7.58 -7.81 -1.74
N LYS A 113 -7.45 -8.48 -0.60
CA LYS A 113 -8.28 -9.63 -0.24
C LYS A 113 -9.74 -9.25 -0.01
N TYR A 114 -9.99 -8.08 0.56
CA TYR A 114 -11.34 -7.67 0.99
C TYR A 114 -12.01 -6.67 0.04
N LEU A 115 -11.25 -5.80 -0.63
CA LEU A 115 -11.79 -4.79 -1.55
C LEU A 115 -12.00 -5.33 -2.97
N LEU A 116 -11.13 -6.23 -3.46
CA LEU A 116 -11.26 -6.78 -4.82
C LEU A 116 -12.06 -8.07 -4.90
N HIS A 117 -12.17 -8.80 -3.78
CA HIS A 117 -12.90 -10.06 -3.69
C HIS A 117 -13.94 -9.97 -2.56
N PRO A 118 -14.92 -9.06 -2.66
CA PRO A 118 -15.95 -8.87 -1.64
C PRO A 118 -16.84 -10.11 -1.53
N GLY A 119 -17.46 -10.31 -0.36
CA GLY A 119 -18.36 -11.45 -0.11
C GLY A 119 -18.00 -12.32 1.08
N LYS A 120 -17.09 -11.86 1.94
CA LYS A 120 -16.80 -12.55 3.19
C LYS A 120 -17.86 -12.24 4.25
N PRO A 121 -18.27 -13.24 5.06
CA PRO A 121 -19.23 -13.02 6.14
C PRO A 121 -18.73 -11.93 7.10
N GLY A 122 -19.61 -10.99 7.45
CA GLY A 122 -19.31 -9.91 8.40
C GLY A 122 -18.56 -8.71 7.84
N VAL A 123 -18.23 -8.69 6.54
CA VAL A 123 -17.50 -7.59 5.90
C VAL A 123 -18.21 -7.10 4.63
N LEU A 124 -18.50 -5.81 4.57
CA LEU A 124 -19.18 -5.17 3.44
C LEU A 124 -18.39 -3.95 2.95
N MET A 125 -18.14 -3.88 1.66
CA MET A 125 -17.62 -2.66 1.05
C MET A 125 -18.73 -1.61 1.02
N VAL A 126 -18.44 -0.42 1.55
CA VAL A 126 -19.37 0.71 1.57
C VAL A 126 -18.83 1.82 0.67
N PRO A 127 -19.62 2.28 -0.33
CA PRO A 127 -19.26 3.49 -1.06
C PRO A 127 -19.31 4.68 -0.12
N LEU A 128 -18.29 5.55 -0.18
CA LEU A 128 -18.27 6.79 0.58
C LEU A 128 -18.91 7.88 -0.27
N ASN A 129 -19.92 8.57 0.29
CA ASN A 129 -20.70 9.55 -0.48
C ASN A 129 -19.89 10.82 -0.73
N LYS A 130 -20.14 11.48 -1.86
CA LYS A 130 -19.47 12.74 -2.23
C LYS A 130 -19.57 13.83 -1.16
N GLN A 131 -20.70 13.91 -0.45
CA GLN A 131 -20.90 14.87 0.67
C GLN A 131 -19.96 14.63 1.86
N GLN A 132 -19.42 13.41 2.01
CA GLN A 132 -18.43 13.06 3.03
C GLN A 132 -16.99 13.32 2.55
N ILE A 133 -16.79 13.47 1.23
CA ILE A 133 -15.48 13.61 0.57
C ILE A 133 -15.20 15.09 0.19
N SER A 134 -16.25 15.89 -0.03
CA SER A 134 -16.11 17.28 -0.48
C SER A 134 -16.00 18.24 0.68
N LEU A 135 -14.76 18.61 1.04
CA LEU A 135 -14.34 19.96 1.49
C LEU A 135 -12.79 20.02 1.57
N GLN A 136 -12.07 19.75 0.47
CA GLN A 136 -10.62 20.05 0.39
C GLN A 136 -10.15 20.62 -0.97
N ARG A 137 -11.03 20.87 -1.94
CA ARG A 137 -10.63 21.58 -3.17
C ARG A 137 -10.94 23.07 -3.02
N ASN A 138 -10.14 23.81 -2.23
CA ASN A 138 -10.07 25.28 -2.31
C ASN A 138 -8.92 25.90 -1.52
N ILE A 139 -7.71 25.34 -1.57
CA ILE A 139 -6.47 26.08 -1.29
C ILE A 139 -5.42 25.50 -2.25
N HIS A 140 -4.59 26.33 -2.87
CA HIS A 140 -3.75 26.09 -4.07
C HIS A 140 -4.38 26.51 -5.41
N GLY A 141 -5.03 27.67 -5.40
CA GLY A 141 -5.12 28.55 -6.58
C GLY A 141 -4.62 29.94 -6.21
N ASN A 142 -3.29 30.11 -6.19
CA ASN A 142 -2.52 31.35 -6.45
C ASN A 142 -1.15 31.27 -5.78
N LEU A 143 -0.13 30.96 -6.58
CA LEU A 143 1.12 31.70 -6.78
C LEU A 143 2.12 30.81 -7.53
#